data_AF-A0A3B0M8E2-F1
#
_entry.id   AF-A0A3B0M8E2-F1
#
_cell.length_a   1.000
_cell.length_b   1.000
_cell.length_c   1.000
_cell.angle_alpha   90.00
_cell.angle_beta   90.00
_cell.angle_gamma   90.00
#
_symmetry.space_group_name_H-M   'P 1'
#
loop_
_entity.id
_entity.type
_entity.pdbx_description
1 polymer ?
#
loop_
_entity_poly.entity_id
_entity_poly.type
_entity_poly.pdbx_seq_one_letter_code
_entity_poly.pdbx_strand_id
1 'polypeptide(L)'
;MHGVLRGLARAFHASDNEAIRLLVTSFPKTATSFLPEWEATLGLPNKCMTAPPDTLPKRQGIALAKLLQTGGQSKNYFIALAAETGYQVTITEFRQARAGLSVCGHALNGE
;
A
#
# COMPACT_ATOMS: atom_id res chain seq x y z
N MET A 1 16.90 23.03 -43.20
CA MET A 1 17.38 23.25 -41.81
C MET A 1 16.26 23.28 -40.76
N HIS A 2 15.12 23.93 -41.02
CA HIS A 2 13.99 24.05 -40.05
C HIS A 2 13.42 22.71 -39.53
N GLY A 3 13.33 21.67 -40.37
CA GLY A 3 12.82 20.36 -39.97
C GLY A 3 13.68 19.65 -38.91
N VAL A 4 15.01 19.79 -39.00
CA VAL A 4 15.96 19.19 -38.05
C VAL A 4 15.84 19.86 -36.68
N LEU A 5 15.84 21.20 -36.64
CA LEU A 5 15.67 21.97 -35.41
C LEU A 5 14.33 21.64 -34.71
N ARG A 6 13.25 21.49 -35.48
CA ARG A 6 11.94 21.09 -34.95
C ARG A 6 11.94 19.67 -34.41
N GLY A 7 12.64 18.74 -35.06
CA GLY A 7 12.79 17.36 -34.59
C GLY A 7 13.53 17.30 -33.24
N LEU A 8 14.66 18.00 -33.13
CA LEU A 8 15.43 18.09 -31.89
C LEU A 8 14.62 18.74 -30.76
N ALA A 9 13.94 19.86 -31.04
CA ALA A 9 13.11 20.53 -30.03
C ALA A 9 12.01 19.61 -29.47
N ARG A 10 11.36 18.80 -30.32
CA ARG A 10 10.36 17.82 -29.88
C ARG A 10 10.96 16.72 -29.01
N ALA A 11 12.12 16.20 -29.39
CA ALA A 11 12.80 15.16 -28.63
C ALA A 11 13.21 15.66 -27.23
N PHE A 12 13.78 16.87 -27.14
CA PHE A 12 14.13 17.48 -25.85
C PHE A 12 12.89 17.75 -24.98
N HIS A 13 11.82 18.28 -25.56
CA HIS A 13 10.58 18.52 -24.82
C HIS A 13 9.95 17.20 -24.31
N ALA A 14 9.99 16.13 -25.10
CA ALA A 14 9.52 14.82 -24.65
C ALA A 14 10.39 14.26 -23.51
N SER A 15 11.72 14.40 -23.63
CA SER A 15 12.66 13.98 -22.59
C SER A 15 12.47 14.74 -21.28
N ASP A 16 12.24 16.05 -21.34
CA ASP A 16 12.03 16.91 -20.17
C ASP A 16 10.73 16.54 -19.45
N ASN A 17 9.64 16.38 -20.19
CA ASN A 17 8.36 15.95 -19.63
C ASN A 17 8.44 14.58 -18.96
N GLU A 18 9.16 13.62 -19.55
CA GLU A 18 9.31 12.30 -18.95
C GLU A 18 10.19 12.35 -17.70
N ALA A 19 11.26 13.16 -17.69
CA ALA A 19 12.09 13.36 -16.50
C ALA A 19 11.27 13.91 -15.32
N ILE A 20 10.41 14.91 -15.56
CA ILE A 20 9.50 15.45 -14.55
C ILE A 20 8.49 14.39 -14.10
N ARG A 21 7.93 13.64 -15.05
CA ARG A 21 6.95 12.58 -14.76
C ARG A 21 7.54 11.51 -13.83
N LEU A 22 8.77 11.06 -14.09
CA LEU A 22 9.46 10.07 -13.28
C LEU A 22 9.64 10.52 -11.83
N LEU A 23 9.89 11.81 -11.58
CA LEU A 23 9.96 12.33 -10.21
C LEU A 23 8.61 12.23 -9.50
N VAL A 24 7.52 12.59 -10.19
CA VAL A 24 6.15 12.54 -9.63
C VAL A 24 5.68 11.10 -9.41
N THR A 25 6.06 10.17 -10.29
CA THR A 25 5.71 8.75 -10.21
C THR A 25 6.80 7.90 -9.57
N SER A 26 7.69 8.51 -8.78
CA SER A 26 8.74 7.77 -8.05
C SER A 26 8.26 7.25 -6.70
N PHE A 27 7.35 7.95 -6.02
CA PHE A 27 6.91 7.60 -4.67
C PHE A 27 5.92 6.40 -4.72
N PRO A 28 5.99 5.41 -3.80
CA PRO A 28 5.20 4.17 -3.89
C PRO A 28 3.70 4.38 -4.10
N LYS A 29 3.13 5.45 -3.52
CA LYS A 29 1.69 5.77 -3.64
C LYS A 29 1.28 6.14 -5.07
N THR A 30 2.19 6.71 -5.85
CA THR A 30 1.98 7.15 -7.24
C THR A 30 2.82 6.36 -8.23
N ALA A 31 3.60 5.38 -7.76
CA ALA A 31 4.57 4.66 -8.57
C ALA A 31 3.89 3.83 -9.64
N THR A 32 4.32 4.03 -10.88
CA THR A 32 3.89 3.22 -12.02
C THR A 32 5.05 2.36 -12.49
N SER A 33 6.03 2.97 -13.16
CA SER A 33 7.19 2.26 -13.71
C SER A 33 8.14 1.77 -12.63
N PHE A 34 8.28 2.51 -11.51
CA PHE A 34 9.14 2.18 -10.38
C PHE A 34 8.52 1.21 -9.35
N LEU A 35 7.25 0.82 -9.55
CA LEU A 35 6.55 -0.02 -8.59
C LEU A 35 7.22 -1.40 -8.41
N PRO A 36 7.70 -2.09 -9.47
CA PRO A 36 8.42 -3.36 -9.31
C PRO A 36 9.68 -3.24 -8.45
N GLU A 37 10.44 -2.15 -8.56
CA GLU A 37 11.64 -1.90 -7.77
C GLU A 37 11.30 -1.68 -6.29
N TRP A 38 10.21 -0.95 -6.02
CA TRP A 38 9.69 -0.79 -4.66
C TRP A 38 9.26 -2.12 -4.05
N GLU A 39 8.52 -2.93 -4.81
CA GLU A 39 8.08 -4.24 -4.38
C GLU A 39 9.27 -5.14 -4.05
N ALA A 40 10.29 -5.19 -4.93
CA ALA A 40 11.51 -5.94 -4.68
C ALA A 40 12.25 -5.46 -3.43
N THR A 41 12.40 -4.14 -3.25
CA THR A 41 13.07 -3.54 -2.09
C THR A 41 12.34 -3.86 -0.78
N LEU A 42 11.02 -3.91 -0.82
CA LEU A 42 10.16 -4.20 0.34
C LEU A 42 9.91 -5.70 0.56
N GLY A 43 10.49 -6.56 -0.29
CA GLY A 43 10.31 -8.01 -0.24
C GLY A 43 8.89 -8.47 -0.55
N LEU A 44 8.22 -7.79 -1.49
CA LEU A 44 6.88 -8.10 -1.98
C LEU A 44 6.96 -8.84 -3.33
N PRO A 45 6.05 -9.79 -3.61
CA PRO A 45 5.09 -10.38 -2.68
C PRO A 45 5.79 -11.26 -1.63
N ASN A 46 5.28 -11.27 -0.41
CA ASN A 46 5.85 -12.07 0.69
C ASN A 46 5.02 -13.33 0.97
N LYS A 47 5.55 -14.25 1.79
CA LYS A 47 4.89 -15.51 2.18
C LYS A 47 3.54 -15.35 2.89
N CYS A 48 3.23 -14.16 3.40
CA CYS A 48 1.95 -13.88 4.06
C CYS A 48 0.87 -13.46 3.05
N MET A 49 1.21 -13.27 1.79
CA MET A 49 0.27 -12.97 0.70
C MET A 49 -0.10 -14.26 -0.02
N THR A 50 -1.38 -14.62 -0.03
CA THR A 50 -1.88 -15.80 -0.76
C THR A 50 -1.76 -15.63 -2.28
N ALA A 51 -1.91 -14.39 -2.77
CA ALA A 51 -1.73 -14.03 -4.17
C ALA A 51 -1.25 -12.57 -4.29
N PRO A 52 -0.56 -12.22 -5.38
CA PRO A 52 -0.28 -10.83 -5.70
C PRO A 52 -1.59 -10.03 -5.87
N PRO A 53 -1.60 -8.72 -5.59
CA PRO A 53 -2.80 -7.91 -5.73
C PRO A 53 -3.13 -7.67 -7.21
N ASP A 54 -4.40 -7.81 -7.58
CA ASP A 54 -4.83 -7.78 -8.98
C ASP A 54 -4.81 -6.39 -9.61
N THR A 55 -4.72 -5.32 -8.80
CA THR A 55 -4.84 -3.93 -9.29
C THR A 55 -3.66 -3.06 -8.87
N LEU A 56 -3.29 -2.12 -9.75
CA LEU A 56 -2.22 -1.15 -9.51
C LEU A 56 -2.40 -0.37 -8.20
N PRO A 57 -3.60 0.20 -7.88
CA PRO A 57 -3.78 0.94 -6.63
C PRO A 57 -3.59 0.09 -5.38
N LYS A 58 -3.99 -1.19 -5.42
CA LYS A 58 -3.77 -2.11 -4.29
C LYS A 58 -2.28 -2.40 -4.08
N ARG A 59 -1.53 -2.61 -5.17
CA ARG A 59 -0.07 -2.81 -5.11
C ARG A 59 0.64 -1.58 -4.53
N GLN A 60 0.29 -0.39 -5.01
CA GLN A 60 0.78 0.89 -4.49
C GLN A 60 0.46 1.07 -2.99
N GLY A 61 -0.77 0.76 -2.57
CA GLY A 61 -1.20 0.82 -1.17
C GLY A 61 -0.43 -0.16 -0.27
N ILE A 62 -0.17 -1.39 -0.75
CA ILE A 62 0.61 -2.38 -0.01
C ILE A 62 2.08 -1.95 0.11
N ALA A 63 2.68 -1.44 -0.97
CA ALA A 63 4.04 -0.91 -0.95
C ALA A 63 4.15 0.27 0.04
N LEU A 64 3.20 1.21 -0.01
CA LEU A 64 3.16 2.35 0.91
C LEU A 64 2.98 1.90 2.36
N ALA A 65 2.03 1.00 2.62
CA ALA A 65 1.79 0.47 3.95
C ALA A 65 3.03 -0.23 4.52
N LYS A 66 3.73 -1.02 3.70
CA LYS A 66 4.95 -1.72 4.12
C LYS A 66 6.11 -0.74 4.38
N LEU A 67 6.20 0.36 3.62
CA LEU A 67 7.24 1.37 3.77
C LEU A 67 7.03 2.25 5.01
N LEU A 68 5.80 2.72 5.25
CA LEU A 68 5.53 3.75 6.26
C LEU A 68 5.10 3.20 7.62
N GLN A 69 4.58 1.98 7.67
CA GLN A 69 4.02 1.50 8.93
C GLN A 69 5.08 1.02 9.92
N THR A 70 5.04 1.62 11.11
CA THR A 70 5.91 1.31 12.25
C THR A 70 5.37 0.18 13.13
N GLY A 71 4.14 -0.28 12.89
CA GLY A 71 3.42 -1.19 13.79
C GLY A 71 2.53 -0.44 14.79
N GLY A 72 1.52 -1.15 15.28
CA GLY A 72 0.55 -0.69 16.27
C GLY A 72 -0.35 -1.83 16.74
N GLN A 73 -0.95 -1.69 17.92
CA GLN A 73 -1.83 -2.70 18.52
C GLN A 73 -3.20 -2.12 18.86
N SER A 74 -3.67 -1.13 18.11
CA SER A 74 -5.00 -0.54 18.28
C SER A 74 -5.92 -0.89 17.12
N LYS A 75 -7.23 -0.96 17.39
CA LYS A 75 -8.26 -1.10 16.36
C LYS A 75 -8.11 -0.05 15.25
N ASN A 76 -7.94 1.22 15.61
CA ASN A 76 -7.82 2.31 14.64
C ASN A 76 -6.61 2.14 13.72
N TYR A 77 -5.49 1.62 14.25
CA TYR A 77 -4.31 1.32 13.45
C TYR A 77 -4.60 0.28 12.37
N PHE A 78 -5.21 -0.85 12.73
CA PHE A 78 -5.52 -1.91 11.77
C PHE A 78 -6.60 -1.50 10.75
N ILE A 79 -7.58 -0.70 11.16
CA ILE A 79 -8.59 -0.15 10.25
C ILE A 79 -7.93 0.79 9.23
N ALA A 80 -7.02 1.67 9.67
CA ALA A 80 -6.30 2.56 8.77
C ALA A 80 -5.39 1.79 7.80
N LEU A 81 -4.70 0.74 8.27
CA LEU A 81 -3.91 -0.16 7.41
C LEU A 81 -4.77 -0.85 6.35
N ALA A 82 -5.94 -1.36 6.74
CA ALA A 82 -6.87 -1.97 5.80
C ALA A 82 -7.35 -0.97 4.74
N ALA A 83 -7.73 0.24 5.17
CA ALA A 83 -8.16 1.30 4.26
C ALA A 83 -7.06 1.69 3.24
N GLU A 84 -5.81 1.79 3.68
CA GLU A 84 -4.67 2.11 2.82
C GLU A 84 -4.43 1.04 1.74
N THR A 85 -4.71 -0.22 2.06
CA THR A 85 -4.58 -1.36 1.14
C THR A 85 -5.85 -1.62 0.33
N GLY A 86 -6.88 -0.78 0.48
CA GLY A 86 -8.12 -0.83 -0.30
C GLY A 86 -9.21 -1.74 0.29
N TYR A 87 -9.11 -2.09 1.57
CA TYR A 87 -10.11 -2.87 2.30
C TYR A 87 -10.89 -2.00 3.29
N GLN A 88 -12.20 -2.21 3.35
CA GLN A 88 -13.04 -1.64 4.40
C GLN A 88 -13.32 -2.72 5.43
N VAL A 89 -12.85 -2.53 6.66
CA VAL A 89 -12.97 -3.51 7.74
C VAL A 89 -13.53 -2.88 9.00
N THR A 90 -14.23 -3.70 9.79
CA THR A 90 -14.66 -3.37 11.14
C THR A 90 -14.04 -4.39 12.08
N ILE A 91 -13.48 -3.92 13.20
CA ILE A 91 -12.91 -4.79 14.23
C ILE A 91 -13.81 -4.73 15.46
N THR A 92 -14.23 -5.87 15.97
CA THR A 92 -14.95 -5.98 17.24
C THR A 92 -13.97 -6.50 18.30
N GLU A 93 -13.76 -5.72 19.35
CA GLU A 93 -12.91 -6.12 20.46
C GLU A 93 -13.76 -6.76 21.56
N PHE A 94 -13.42 -7.97 21.95
CA PHE A 94 -14.07 -8.69 23.03
C PHE A 94 -13.23 -8.60 24.30
N ARG A 95 -13.89 -8.72 25.46
CA ARG A 95 -13.19 -8.73 26.74
C ARG A 95 -12.41 -10.04 26.90
N GLN A 96 -11.31 -9.97 27.64
CA GLN A 96 -10.62 -11.17 28.09
C GLN A 96 -11.45 -11.93 29.13
N ALA A 97 -11.26 -13.25 29.20
CA ALA A 97 -11.73 -14.05 30.33
C ALA A 97 -11.03 -13.58 31.61
N ARG A 98 -11.80 -13.26 32.65
CA ARG A 98 -11.26 -12.78 33.92
C ARG A 98 -11.80 -13.65 35.05
N ALA A 99 -10.92 -14.26 35.83
CA ALA A 99 -11.32 -15.03 37.02
C ALA A 99 -12.17 -14.15 37.95
N GLY A 100 -13.28 -14.70 38.46
CA GLY A 100 -14.25 -13.97 39.28
C GLY A 100 -15.29 -13.12 38.51
N LEU A 101 -15.09 -12.90 37.19
CA LEU A 101 -16.04 -12.21 36.30
C LEU A 101 -16.55 -13.10 35.15
N SER A 102 -15.83 -14.17 34.87
CA SER A 102 -16.13 -15.14 33.80
C SER A 102 -16.50 -16.48 34.42
N VAL A 103 -17.47 -17.16 33.82
CA VAL A 103 -18.01 -18.45 34.29
C VAL A 103 -17.93 -19.46 33.14
N CYS A 104 -17.65 -20.72 33.45
CA CYS A 104 -17.63 -21.79 32.44
C CYS A 104 -19.00 -21.89 31.76
N GLY A 105 -18.99 -21.93 30.42
CA GLY A 105 -20.22 -22.01 29.61
C GLY A 105 -20.84 -20.67 29.22
N HIS A 106 -20.38 -19.53 29.75
CA HIS A 106 -20.78 -18.20 29.26
C HIS A 106 -19.96 -17.79 28.03
N ALA A 107 -20.61 -17.12 27.08
CA ALA A 107 -19.94 -16.55 25.91
C ALA A 107 -18.91 -15.49 26.33
N LEU A 108 -17.72 -15.55 25.73
CA LEU A 108 -16.64 -14.57 25.91
C LEU A 108 -16.47 -13.66 24.70
N ASN A 109 -17.02 -14.05 23.56
CA ASN A 109 -16.89 -13.43 22.25
C ASN A 109 -18.11 -13.79 21.39
N GLY A 110 -18.59 -12.85 20.56
CA GLY A 110 -19.67 -13.07 19.59
C GLY A 110 -21.01 -13.48 20.19
N GLU A 111 -21.95 -13.86 19.31
CA GLU A 111 -23.11 -14.70 19.67
C GLU A 111 -22.69 -16.18 19.76
#